data_AF-A0A0A9XVK8-F1
#
_entry.id   AF-A0A0A9XVK8-F1
#
_cell.length_a   1.000
_cell.length_b   1.000
_cell.length_c   1.000
_cell.angle_alpha   90.00
_cell.angle_beta   90.00
_cell.angle_gamma   90.00
#
_symmetry.space_group_name_H-M   'P 1'
#
loop_
_entity.id
_entity.type
_entity.pdbx_description
1 polymer ?
#
loop_
_entity_poly.entity_id
_entity_poly.type
_entity_poly.pdbx_seq_one_letter_code
_entity_poly.pdbx_strand_id
1 'polypeptide(L)'
;MQTTAVLFLLVVCVVSQGSALKCWVCRSDSDPKCADPFDNSTVPITDCKQEADLPHLPGVRPTMCRKIRQKVHGQWRYFRSCAYLGVPGILGDERFCIMRTGTYNIFMEYCTCNSKDGCNSGLT
;
A
#
# COMPACT_ATOMS: atom_id res chain seq x y z
N MET A 1 -30.67 -31.38 -18.01
CA MET A 1 -30.34 -31.15 -16.58
C MET A 1 -28.84 -31.20 -16.31
N GLN A 2 -28.05 -32.08 -16.96
CA GLN A 2 -26.58 -32.13 -16.80
C GLN A 2 -25.82 -30.95 -17.43
N THR A 3 -26.21 -30.49 -18.61
CA THR A 3 -25.53 -29.40 -19.35
C THR A 3 -25.61 -28.05 -18.65
N THR A 4 -26.75 -27.74 -18.03
CA THR A 4 -26.96 -26.51 -17.25
C THR A 4 -26.12 -26.48 -15.97
N ALA A 5 -25.95 -27.62 -15.30
CA ALA A 5 -25.15 -27.72 -14.09
C ALA A 5 -23.65 -27.51 -14.38
N VAL A 6 -23.13 -28.06 -15.48
CA VAL A 6 -21.74 -27.89 -15.91
C VAL A 6 -21.44 -26.43 -16.28
N LEU A 7 -22.37 -25.78 -16.99
CA LEU A 7 -22.24 -24.37 -17.35
C LEU A 7 -22.23 -23.47 -16.11
N PHE A 8 -23.09 -23.75 -15.12
CA PHE A 8 -23.14 -23.02 -13.85
C PHE A 8 -21.85 -23.20 -13.03
N LEU A 9 -21.29 -24.42 -13.00
CA LEU A 9 -20.04 -24.71 -12.30
C LEU A 9 -18.84 -23.97 -12.92
N LEU A 10 -18.77 -23.93 -14.25
CA LEU A 10 -17.74 -23.18 -14.99
C LEU A 10 -17.82 -21.68 -14.70
N VAL A 11 -19.02 -21.09 -14.66
CA VAL A 11 -19.21 -19.66 -14.35
C VAL A 11 -18.75 -19.35 -12.93
N VAL A 12 -19.06 -20.21 -11.94
CA VAL A 12 -18.66 -19.99 -10.53
C VAL A 12 -17.14 -20.08 -10.36
N CYS A 13 -16.47 -20.99 -11.07
CA CYS A 13 -15.00 -21.13 -10.99
C CYS A 13 -14.22 -19.97 -11.62
N VAL A 14 -14.80 -19.24 -12.58
CA VAL A 14 -14.13 -18.09 -13.22
C VAL A 14 -14.22 -16.82 -12.36
N VAL A 15 -15.20 -16.74 -11.46
CA VAL A 15 -15.47 -15.55 -10.63
C VAL A 15 -14.65 -15.52 -9.33
N SER A 16 -13.97 -16.62 -8.95
CA SER A 16 -13.13 -16.68 -7.74
C SER A 16 -11.76 -15.99 -7.86
N GLN A 17 -11.69 -14.89 -8.62
CA GLN A 17 -10.51 -14.03 -8.63
C GLN A 17 -10.47 -13.26 -7.32
N GLY A 18 -9.62 -13.70 -6.38
CA GLY A 18 -9.40 -12.99 -5.13
C GLY A 18 -8.95 -11.55 -5.38
N SER A 19 -9.77 -10.59 -4.96
CA SER A 19 -9.44 -9.17 -4.99
C SER A 19 -8.25 -8.90 -4.07
N ALA A 20 -7.23 -8.25 -4.61
CA ALA A 20 -6.10 -7.75 -3.83
C ALA A 20 -6.22 -6.24 -3.65
N LEU A 21 -5.69 -5.74 -2.54
CA LEU A 21 -5.67 -4.33 -2.21
C LEU A 21 -4.82 -3.56 -3.23
N LYS A 22 -5.33 -2.40 -3.67
CA LYS A 22 -4.59 -1.50 -4.58
C LYS A 22 -4.07 -0.30 -3.81
N CYS A 23 -2.83 0.10 -4.06
CA CYS A 23 -2.17 1.20 -3.33
C CYS A 23 -1.46 2.16 -4.27
N TRP A 24 -1.26 3.40 -3.81
CA TRP A 24 -0.38 4.34 -4.50
C TRP A 24 1.07 3.91 -4.28
N VAL A 25 1.85 3.82 -5.36
CA VAL A 25 3.27 3.47 -5.33
C VAL A 25 4.05 4.58 -6.01
N CYS A 26 4.70 5.43 -5.21
CA CYS A 26 5.45 6.57 -5.72
C CYS A 26 6.45 7.10 -4.69
N ARG A 27 7.37 7.96 -5.14
CA ARG A 27 8.31 8.66 -4.28
C ARG A 27 8.39 10.13 -4.67
N SER A 28 8.43 11.01 -3.67
CA SER A 28 8.45 12.47 -3.91
C SER A 28 9.79 13.01 -4.42
N ASP A 29 10.86 12.22 -4.35
CA ASP A 29 12.16 12.58 -4.91
C ASP A 29 12.25 12.33 -6.43
N SER A 30 11.44 11.40 -6.95
CA SER A 30 11.31 11.16 -8.39
C SER A 30 10.12 11.88 -9.02
N ASP A 31 9.00 11.99 -8.31
CA ASP A 31 7.79 12.67 -8.77
C ASP A 31 7.30 13.68 -7.71
N PRO A 32 7.43 15.00 -7.96
CA PRO A 32 6.95 16.03 -7.04
C PRO A 32 5.47 15.90 -6.68
N LYS A 33 4.63 15.30 -7.53
CA LYS A 33 3.20 15.07 -7.25
C LYS A 33 2.93 14.03 -6.18
N CYS A 34 3.93 13.19 -5.88
CA CYS A 34 3.89 12.24 -4.77
C CYS A 34 4.11 12.90 -3.39
N ALA A 35 4.35 14.21 -3.34
CA ALA A 35 4.47 14.96 -2.09
C ALA A 35 3.15 14.98 -1.28
N ASP A 36 3.11 15.81 -0.25
CA ASP A 36 1.93 16.04 0.57
C ASP A 36 1.62 17.54 0.55
N PRO A 37 0.50 17.99 -0.05
CA PRO A 37 -0.63 17.19 -0.54
C PRO A 37 -0.32 16.30 -1.74
N PHE A 38 -0.96 15.12 -1.81
CA PHE A 38 -0.80 14.15 -2.88
C PHE A 38 -1.65 14.49 -4.09
N ASP A 39 -1.04 14.51 -5.28
CA ASP A 39 -1.71 14.66 -6.56
C ASP A 39 -1.68 13.33 -7.32
N ASN A 40 -2.88 12.74 -7.50
CA ASN A 40 -3.05 11.44 -8.15
C ASN A 40 -3.19 11.53 -9.68
N SER A 41 -3.05 12.71 -10.29
CA SER A 41 -3.26 12.90 -11.73
C SER A 41 -2.27 12.14 -12.62
N THR A 42 -1.06 11.86 -12.12
CA THR A 42 0.01 11.19 -12.90
C THR A 42 0.47 9.86 -12.32
N VAL A 43 0.02 9.51 -11.11
CA VAL A 43 0.45 8.29 -10.43
C VAL A 43 -0.63 7.24 -10.65
N PRO A 44 -0.36 6.11 -11.33
CA PRO A 44 -1.32 5.03 -11.43
C PRO A 44 -1.43 4.27 -10.09
N ILE A 45 -2.63 3.76 -9.79
CA ILE A 45 -2.81 2.88 -8.65
C ILE A 45 -2.28 1.49 -8.99
N THR A 46 -1.50 0.89 -8.08
CA THR A 46 -0.86 -0.41 -8.29
C THR A 46 -1.62 -1.50 -7.55
N ASP A 47 -1.83 -2.64 -8.20
CA ASP A 47 -2.36 -3.84 -7.56
C ASP A 47 -1.24 -4.54 -6.78
N CYS A 48 -1.35 -4.60 -5.45
CA CYS A 48 -0.30 -5.16 -4.60
C CYS A 48 -0.04 -6.66 -4.86
N LYS A 49 -0.95 -7.39 -5.52
CA LYS A 49 -0.70 -8.77 -5.93
C LYS A 49 0.38 -8.89 -7.01
N GLN A 50 0.57 -7.83 -7.80
CA GLN A 50 1.57 -7.77 -8.87
C GLN A 50 2.97 -7.46 -8.36
N GLU A 51 3.10 -7.05 -7.10
CA GLU A 51 4.39 -6.80 -6.47
C GLU A 51 5.23 -8.09 -6.41
N ALA A 52 6.53 -7.94 -6.64
CA ALA A 52 7.46 -9.05 -6.68
C ALA A 52 7.63 -9.69 -5.29
N ASP A 53 7.92 -10.98 -5.25
CA ASP A 53 8.30 -11.63 -4.00
C ASP A 53 9.66 -11.09 -3.53
N LEU A 54 9.79 -10.82 -2.23
CA LEU A 54 11.01 -10.28 -1.65
C LEU A 54 12.00 -11.43 -1.38
N PRO A 55 13.26 -11.38 -1.88
CA PRO A 55 14.23 -12.46 -1.68
C PRO A 55 14.52 -12.77 -0.20
N HIS A 56 14.40 -11.76 0.66
CA HIS A 56 14.64 -11.86 2.10
C HIS A 56 13.39 -12.20 2.92
N LEU A 57 12.21 -12.26 2.29
CA LEU A 57 10.92 -12.60 2.91
C LEU A 57 10.11 -13.52 1.97
N PRO A 58 10.58 -14.76 1.74
CA PRO A 58 9.92 -15.68 0.82
C PRO A 58 8.51 -16.04 1.32
N GLY A 59 7.54 -16.03 0.41
CA GLY A 59 6.15 -16.40 0.69
C GLY A 59 5.31 -15.32 1.38
N VAL A 60 5.89 -14.16 1.72
CA VAL A 60 5.14 -13.04 2.29
C VAL A 60 4.62 -12.15 1.16
N ARG A 61 3.30 -11.96 1.11
CA ARG A 61 2.64 -11.07 0.14
C ARG A 61 2.22 -9.76 0.79
N PRO A 62 2.23 -8.65 0.04
CA PRO A 62 1.79 -7.38 0.58
C PRO A 62 0.26 -7.30 0.61
N THR A 63 -0.27 -7.00 1.79
CA THR A 63 -1.72 -6.98 2.07
C THR A 63 -2.21 -5.63 2.60
N MET A 64 -1.32 -4.64 2.68
CA MET A 64 -1.61 -3.30 3.20
C MET A 64 -0.99 -2.25 2.30
N CYS A 65 -1.50 -1.03 2.37
CA CYS A 65 -0.83 0.14 1.85
C CYS A 65 0.02 0.79 2.94
N ARG A 66 1.06 1.51 2.51
CA ARG A 66 1.94 2.26 3.39
C ARG A 66 2.22 3.64 2.83
N LYS A 67 2.27 4.62 3.73
CA LYS A 67 2.83 5.96 3.52
C LYS A 67 3.97 6.15 4.52
N ILE A 68 5.11 6.61 4.04
CA ILE A 68 6.26 6.99 4.87
C ILE A 68 6.54 8.45 4.63
N ARG A 69 6.54 9.23 5.71
CA ARG A 69 7.04 10.61 5.71
C ARG A 69 8.42 10.61 6.38
N GLN A 70 9.44 10.95 5.60
CA GLN A 70 10.82 10.96 6.05
C GLN A 70 11.40 12.37 5.98
N LYS A 71 12.09 12.82 7.02
CA LYS A 71 12.89 14.05 7.02
C LYS A 71 14.36 13.67 7.11
N VAL A 72 15.17 14.07 6.13
CA VAL A 72 16.63 13.88 6.13
C VAL A 72 17.29 15.22 5.84
N HIS A 73 18.24 15.65 6.67
CA HIS A 73 18.92 16.95 6.55
C HIS A 73 17.97 18.14 6.36
N GLY A 74 16.83 18.14 7.06
CA GLY A 74 15.83 19.22 6.98
C GLY A 74 14.83 19.10 5.83
N GLN A 75 15.07 18.23 4.84
CA GLN A 75 14.19 18.05 3.68
C GLN A 75 13.21 16.90 3.89
N TRP A 76 11.94 17.14 3.58
CA TRP A 76 10.89 16.13 3.62
C TRP A 76 10.85 15.32 2.32
N ARG A 77 10.65 14.01 2.47
CA ARG A 77 10.44 13.05 1.40
C ARG A 77 9.27 12.15 1.76
N TYR A 78 8.47 11.81 0.76
CA TYR A 78 7.27 10.99 0.91
C TYR A 78 7.41 9.75 0.02
N PHE A 79 7.13 8.61 0.61
CA PHE A 79 7.17 7.32 -0.06
C PHE A 79 5.83 6.64 0.15
N ARG A 80 5.21 6.19 -0.93
CA ARG A 80 3.97 5.41 -0.92
C ARG A 80 4.29 4.06 -1.54
N SER A 81 3.85 2.98 -0.90
CA SER A 81 4.11 1.62 -1.38
C SER A 81 3.05 0.64 -0.90
N CYS A 82 2.97 -0.53 -1.53
CA CYS A 82 2.43 -1.71 -0.90
C CYS A 82 3.32 -2.13 0.30
N ALA A 83 2.71 -2.69 1.35
CA ALA A 83 3.38 -3.08 2.59
C ALA A 83 3.28 -4.60 2.80
N TYR A 84 4.43 -5.23 2.96
CA TYR A 84 4.58 -6.67 3.23
C TYR A 84 4.45 -7.01 4.72
N LEU A 85 4.77 -6.04 5.59
CA LEU A 85 4.82 -6.21 7.04
C LEU A 85 4.23 -4.98 7.73
N GLY A 86 3.78 -5.17 8.96
CA GLY A 86 3.21 -4.13 9.80
C GLY A 86 1.79 -4.46 10.26
N VAL A 87 1.17 -3.50 10.94
CA VAL A 87 -0.24 -3.55 11.35
C VAL A 87 -0.93 -2.28 10.87
N PRO A 88 -2.22 -2.31 10.50
CA PRO A 88 -2.97 -1.10 10.18
C PRO A 88 -3.07 -0.19 11.40
N GLY A 89 -2.52 1.02 11.29
CA GLY A 89 -2.54 2.03 12.36
C GLY A 89 -1.98 1.58 13.71
N ILE A 90 -2.48 2.20 14.78
CA ILE A 90 -2.22 1.81 16.17
C ILE A 90 -3.52 1.26 16.76
N LEU A 91 -3.49 0.02 17.26
CA LEU A 91 -4.68 -0.69 17.75
C LEU A 91 -5.82 -0.79 16.71
N GLY A 92 -5.48 -0.77 15.42
CA GLY A 92 -6.45 -0.84 14.30
C GLY A 92 -7.02 0.51 13.86
N ASP A 93 -6.68 1.62 14.51
CA ASP A 93 -7.04 2.96 14.03
C ASP A 93 -5.98 3.48 13.08
N GLU A 94 -6.29 3.39 11.78
CA GLU A 94 -5.44 3.77 10.64
C GLU A 94 -5.09 5.25 10.58
N ARG A 95 -5.67 6.10 11.42
CA ARG A 95 -5.33 7.54 11.49
C ARG A 95 -4.06 7.81 12.28
N PHE A 96 -3.61 6.83 13.05
CA PHE A 96 -2.42 6.96 13.89
C PHE A 96 -1.22 6.30 13.23
N CYS A 97 -0.19 7.11 13.00
CA CYS A 97 1.08 6.67 12.46
C CYS A 97 2.12 6.43 13.56
N ILE A 98 3.05 5.52 13.29
CA ILE A 98 4.19 5.25 14.17
C ILE A 98 5.34 6.17 13.78
N MET A 99 5.70 7.10 14.67
CA MET A 99 6.90 7.93 14.50
C MET A 99 8.13 7.27 15.11
N ARG A 100 9.24 7.31 14.38
CA ARG A 100 10.58 6.89 14.81
C ARG A 100 11.56 8.02 14.53
N THR A 101 12.15 8.55 15.59
CA THR A 101 13.20 9.58 15.50
C THR A 101 14.56 8.89 15.55
N GLY A 102 15.40 9.14 14.55
CA GLY A 102 16.79 8.69 14.52
C GLY A 102 17.74 9.71 15.14
N THR A 103 19.05 9.41 15.06
CA THR A 103 20.11 10.37 15.37
C THR A 103 20.30 11.35 14.18
N TYR A 104 20.84 12.55 14.45
CA TYR A 104 21.15 13.55 13.41
C TYR A 104 19.96 14.10 12.59
N ASN A 105 18.86 14.52 13.22
CA ASN A 105 17.70 15.16 12.57
C ASN A 105 16.99 14.29 11.51
N ILE A 106 17.05 12.97 11.67
CA ILE A 106 16.33 12.03 10.83
C ILE A 106 15.01 11.67 11.50
N PHE A 107 13.89 11.99 10.84
CA PHE A 107 12.55 11.66 11.33
C PHE A 107 11.88 10.73 10.32
N MET A 108 11.27 9.64 10.79
CA MET A 108 10.49 8.74 9.94
C MET A 108 9.14 8.48 10.60
N GLU A 109 8.08 8.68 9.86
CA GLU A 109 6.72 8.35 10.26
C GLU A 109 6.19 7.29 9.31
N TYR A 110 5.74 6.17 9.87
CA TYR A 110 5.20 5.03 9.15
C TYR A 110 3.70 4.97 9.40
N CYS A 111 2.94 5.07 8.32
CA CYS A 111 1.51 4.93 8.34
C CYS A 111 1.11 3.76 7.46
N THR A 112 0.27 2.88 7.98
CA THR A 112 -0.15 1.62 7.33
C THR A 112 -1.65 1.47 7.43
N CYS A 113 -2.29 1.06 6.34
CA CYS A 113 -3.74 0.95 6.23
C CYS A 113 -4.12 -0.20 5.29
N ASN A 114 -5.30 -0.78 5.47
CA ASN A 114 -5.88 -1.80 4.60
C ASN A 114 -7.41 -1.72 4.48
N SER A 115 -8.02 -0.64 4.97
CA SER A 115 -9.47 -0.43 4.93
C SER A 115 -10.06 -0.30 3.52
N LYS A 116 -9.30 0.27 2.57
CA LYS A 116 -9.73 0.49 1.18
C LYS A 116 -8.57 0.67 0.22
N ASP A 117 -8.86 0.49 -1.07
CA ASP A 117 -7.94 0.84 -2.14
C ASP A 117 -7.51 2.31 -2.07
N GLY A 118 -6.21 2.55 -2.21
CA GLY A 118 -5.63 3.89 -2.19
C GLY A 118 -5.78 4.61 -0.84
N CYS A 119 -5.96 3.86 0.26
CA CYS A 119 -6.04 4.44 1.61
C CYS A 119 -4.80 5.30 1.92
N ASN A 120 -3.63 4.92 1.41
CA ASN A 120 -2.39 5.67 1.50
C ASN A 120 -2.30 6.88 0.57
N SER A 121 -3.37 7.67 0.40
CA SER A 121 -3.36 8.94 -0.36
C SER A 121 -3.18 10.16 0.57
N GLY A 122 -3.85 10.15 1.72
CA GLY A 122 -3.91 11.27 2.66
C GLY A 122 -3.15 11.05 3.97
N LEU A 123 -3.78 11.49 5.07
CA LEU A 123 -3.35 11.30 6.46
C LEU A 123 -3.96 10.01 7.03
N THR A 124 -3.71 8.89 6.36
CA THR A 124 -3.70 7.58 7.03
C THR A 124 -2.28 7.33 7.45
#